data_AF-A0A2E6HTT6-F1
#
_entry.id   AF-A0A2E6HTT6-F1
#
_cell.length_a   1.000
_cell.length_b   1.000
_cell.length_c   1.000
_cell.angle_alpha   90.00
_cell.angle_beta   90.00
_cell.angle_gamma   90.00
#
_symmetry.space_group_name_H-M   'P 1'
#
loop_
_entity.id
_entity.type
_entity.pdbx_description
1 polymer ?
#
loop_
_entity_poly.entity_id
_entity_poly.type
_entity_poly.pdbx_seq_one_letter_code
_entity_poly.pdbx_strand_id
1 'polypeptide(L)'
;MTVLKKRRVKGPKTSRLRASEITRSWHVVDLAGRPLGRVASEIAGLLLGKHKAAYEPHLVMGDYVIAINAAKVILTGNKAKEKKYYRHTGYPGGIKERTFEEQIQRDPRKVIEAAVKGMLPSGARGYAMLNSLKVYSGTEHPHQGQIGQTISPNFQIAPASKSSKPKDIGEDIAQAENTDTTVPVSEGTAVAATDTSPPSVRLTRAVSAYKRDELDEEARVLGIEIQSGWKKGDVYSAIQAYYSENPLEG
;
A
#
# COMPACT_ATOMS: atom_id res chain seq x y z
N MET A 1 -49.65 -8.35 -63.13
CA MET A 1 -48.91 -7.53 -62.14
C MET A 1 -47.99 -8.43 -61.34
N THR A 2 -46.69 -8.40 -61.61
CA THR A 2 -45.70 -9.22 -60.88
C THR A 2 -45.24 -8.46 -59.65
N VAL A 3 -45.60 -8.96 -58.46
CA VAL A 3 -45.21 -8.37 -57.17
C VAL A 3 -43.72 -8.63 -56.93
N LEU A 4 -42.90 -7.57 -57.04
CA LEU A 4 -41.49 -7.59 -56.67
C LEU A 4 -41.35 -7.85 -55.15
N LYS A 5 -41.01 -9.09 -54.80
CA LYS A 5 -40.73 -9.52 -53.43
C LYS A 5 -39.40 -8.90 -53.00
N LYS A 6 -39.43 -7.81 -52.21
CA LYS A 6 -38.22 -7.16 -51.66
C LYS A 6 -37.36 -8.20 -50.93
N ARG A 7 -36.18 -8.52 -51.48
CA ARG A 7 -35.16 -9.33 -50.78
C ARG A 7 -34.61 -8.52 -49.62
N ARG A 8 -34.86 -8.96 -48.39
CA ARG A 8 -34.28 -8.36 -47.18
C ARG A 8 -32.78 -8.66 -47.17
N VAL A 9 -31.97 -7.68 -47.55
CA VAL A 9 -30.50 -7.78 -47.45
C VAL A 9 -30.15 -7.93 -45.97
N LYS A 10 -29.34 -8.95 -45.65
CA LYS A 10 -28.90 -9.22 -44.29
C LYS A 10 -27.92 -8.12 -43.88
N GLY A 11 -28.27 -7.33 -42.87
CA GLY A 11 -27.39 -6.28 -42.34
C GLY A 11 -26.08 -6.83 -41.76
N PRO A 12 -25.08 -5.97 -41.52
CA PRO A 12 -23.81 -6.37 -40.94
C PRO A 12 -24.05 -7.02 -39.56
N LYS A 13 -23.35 -8.13 -39.31
CA LYS A 13 -23.40 -8.83 -38.01
C LYS A 13 -22.20 -8.44 -37.17
N THR A 14 -22.38 -8.43 -35.86
CA THR A 14 -21.27 -8.40 -34.93
C THR A 14 -20.43 -9.67 -35.09
N SER A 15 -19.11 -9.50 -35.21
CA SER A 15 -18.19 -10.64 -35.24
C SER A 15 -18.32 -11.43 -33.94
N ARG A 16 -18.35 -12.76 -34.02
CA ARG A 16 -18.35 -13.64 -32.86
C ARG A 16 -17.12 -14.51 -32.87
N LEU A 17 -16.43 -14.59 -31.74
CA LEU A 17 -15.27 -15.44 -31.57
C LEU A 17 -15.66 -16.90 -31.37
N ARG A 18 -14.79 -17.78 -31.85
CA ARG A 18 -14.84 -19.21 -31.50
C ARG A 18 -13.88 -19.49 -30.35
N ALA A 19 -14.19 -20.51 -29.55
CA ALA A 19 -13.32 -20.92 -28.45
C ALA A 19 -11.90 -21.31 -28.91
N SER A 20 -11.75 -21.80 -30.14
CA SER A 20 -10.46 -22.17 -30.74
C SER A 20 -9.56 -20.98 -31.11
N GLU A 21 -10.14 -19.78 -31.25
CA GLU A 21 -9.42 -18.57 -31.67
C GLU A 21 -8.92 -17.75 -30.47
N ILE A 22 -9.21 -18.21 -29.24
CA ILE A 22 -8.85 -17.51 -28.02
C ILE A 22 -7.35 -17.70 -27.74
N THR A 23 -6.59 -16.62 -27.90
CA THR A 23 -5.19 -16.54 -27.43
C THR A 23 -5.15 -16.02 -26.01
N ARG A 24 -4.43 -16.71 -25.12
CA ARG A 24 -4.26 -16.33 -23.70
C ARG A 24 -2.79 -16.06 -23.40
N SER A 25 -2.51 -14.93 -22.78
CA SER A 25 -1.18 -14.56 -22.32
C SER A 25 -0.99 -14.93 -20.85
N TRP A 26 0.26 -14.90 -20.39
CA TRP A 26 0.61 -15.07 -18.97
C TRP A 26 1.06 -13.73 -18.40
N HIS A 27 0.52 -13.37 -17.24
CA HIS A 27 0.90 -12.16 -16.51
C HIS A 27 1.43 -12.52 -15.13
N VAL A 28 2.48 -11.84 -14.70
CA VAL A 28 3.01 -11.95 -13.33
C VAL A 28 2.71 -10.65 -12.59
N VAL A 29 2.11 -10.76 -11.42
CA VAL A 29 1.73 -9.62 -10.57
C VAL A 29 2.36 -9.78 -9.20
N ASP A 30 3.15 -8.79 -8.80
CA ASP A 30 3.69 -8.70 -7.44
C ASP A 30 2.66 -8.07 -6.49
N LEU A 31 2.42 -8.75 -5.37
CA LEU A 31 1.49 -8.33 -4.33
C LEU A 31 2.17 -7.58 -3.17
N ALA A 32 3.50 -7.55 -3.11
CA ALA A 32 4.23 -6.98 -2.00
C ALA A 32 3.92 -5.48 -1.80
N GLY A 33 3.50 -5.11 -0.59
CA GLY A 33 3.27 -3.70 -0.23
C GLY A 33 2.01 -3.07 -0.84
N ARG A 34 1.24 -3.82 -1.64
CA ARG A 34 0.05 -3.30 -2.32
C ARG A 34 -1.23 -3.59 -1.53
N PRO A 35 -2.23 -2.70 -1.58
CA PRO A 35 -3.50 -2.92 -0.88
C PRO A 35 -4.33 -4.02 -1.57
N LEU A 36 -4.78 -5.01 -0.79
CA LEU A 36 -5.48 -6.22 -1.26
C LEU A 36 -6.56 -5.94 -2.31
N GLY A 37 -7.44 -4.98 -2.04
CA GLY A 37 -8.59 -4.69 -2.91
C GLY A 37 -8.20 -4.14 -4.28
N ARG A 38 -7.16 -3.29 -4.35
CA ARG A 38 -6.72 -2.71 -5.64
C ARG A 38 -6.13 -3.78 -6.54
N VAL A 39 -5.25 -4.61 -5.98
CA VAL A 39 -4.62 -5.67 -6.76
C VAL A 39 -5.63 -6.76 -7.16
N ALA A 40 -6.58 -7.10 -6.29
CA ALA A 40 -7.64 -8.03 -6.63
C ALA A 40 -8.49 -7.54 -7.82
N SER A 41 -8.74 -6.23 -7.91
CA SER A 41 -9.48 -5.63 -9.03
C SER A 41 -8.69 -5.68 -10.34
N GLU A 42 -7.39 -5.39 -10.30
CA GLU A 42 -6.48 -5.51 -11.46
C GLU A 42 -6.44 -6.95 -11.97
N ILE A 43 -6.21 -7.91 -11.06
CA ILE A 43 -6.19 -9.34 -11.38
C ILE A 43 -7.52 -9.79 -11.99
N ALA A 44 -8.66 -9.38 -11.41
CA ALA A 44 -9.97 -9.73 -11.94
C ALA A 44 -10.20 -9.18 -13.36
N GLY A 45 -9.69 -7.98 -13.68
CA GLY A 45 -9.75 -7.41 -15.02
C GLY A 45 -8.99 -8.23 -16.06
N LEU A 46 -7.83 -8.78 -15.68
CA LEU A 46 -7.04 -9.68 -16.52
C LEU A 46 -7.73 -11.04 -16.71
N LEU A 47 -8.25 -11.64 -15.63
CA LEU A 47 -8.97 -12.92 -15.66
C LEU A 47 -10.30 -12.86 -16.42
N LEU A 48 -10.97 -11.70 -16.41
CA LEU A 48 -12.17 -11.48 -17.23
C LEU A 48 -11.84 -11.28 -18.71
N GLY A 49 -10.63 -10.80 -19.03
CA GLY A 49 -10.25 -10.46 -20.40
C GLY A 49 -10.82 -9.13 -20.89
N LYS A 50 -11.27 -8.25 -19.99
CA LYS A 50 -11.84 -6.93 -20.34
C LYS A 50 -10.84 -5.99 -21.04
N HIS A 51 -9.56 -6.30 -20.95
CA HIS A 51 -8.50 -5.56 -21.64
C HIS A 51 -8.41 -5.91 -23.14
N LYS A 52 -9.03 -7.01 -23.59
CA LYS A 52 -9.05 -7.42 -25.00
C LYS A 52 -10.24 -6.77 -25.70
N ALA A 53 -9.99 -6.14 -26.86
CA ALA A 53 -11.05 -5.55 -27.68
C ALA A 53 -12.07 -6.58 -28.18
N ALA A 54 -11.66 -7.84 -28.33
CA ALA A 54 -12.52 -8.94 -28.76
C ALA A 54 -13.26 -9.61 -27.58
N TYR A 55 -13.54 -8.89 -26.50
CA TYR A 55 -14.21 -9.43 -25.32
C TYR A 55 -15.62 -9.93 -25.62
N GLU A 56 -15.89 -11.19 -25.27
CA GLU A 56 -17.22 -11.78 -25.31
C GLU A 56 -17.65 -12.27 -23.93
N PRO A 57 -18.84 -11.88 -23.44
CA PRO A 57 -19.25 -12.24 -22.09
C PRO A 57 -19.35 -13.73 -21.84
N HIS A 58 -19.82 -14.52 -22.81
CA HIS A 58 -20.13 -15.94 -22.60
C HIS A 58 -18.89 -16.85 -22.61
N LEU A 59 -17.79 -16.41 -23.22
CA LEU A 59 -16.57 -17.20 -23.31
C LEU A 59 -15.59 -16.85 -22.18
N VAL A 60 -14.81 -17.84 -21.75
CA VAL A 60 -13.68 -17.63 -20.83
C VAL A 60 -12.45 -17.33 -21.70
N MET A 61 -12.11 -16.05 -21.83
CA MET A 61 -11.00 -15.60 -22.70
C MET A 61 -9.93 -14.77 -22.00
N GLY A 62 -10.06 -14.59 -20.69
CA GLY A 62 -9.05 -13.90 -19.89
C GLY A 62 -7.73 -14.64 -19.87
N ASP A 63 -6.73 -13.93 -19.40
CA ASP A 63 -5.35 -14.40 -19.36
C ASP A 63 -5.04 -15.18 -18.08
N TYR A 64 -3.94 -15.92 -18.11
CA TYR A 64 -3.40 -16.56 -16.91
C TYR A 64 -2.67 -15.53 -16.07
N VAL A 65 -2.92 -15.54 -14.76
CA VAL A 65 -2.31 -14.59 -13.83
C VAL A 65 -1.58 -15.35 -12.74
N ILE A 66 -0.32 -15.04 -12.55
CA ILE A 66 0.53 -15.52 -11.48
C ILE A 66 0.70 -14.39 -10.48
N ALA A 67 0.16 -14.56 -9.28
CA ALA A 67 0.33 -13.62 -8.18
C ALA A 67 1.42 -14.13 -7.23
N ILE A 68 2.49 -13.35 -7.08
CA ILE A 68 3.62 -13.66 -6.18
C ILE A 68 3.56 -12.80 -4.92
N ASN A 69 4.28 -13.21 -3.86
CA ASN A 69 4.36 -12.50 -2.58
C ASN A 69 3.00 -12.30 -1.88
N ALA A 70 2.09 -13.27 -1.96
CA ALA A 70 0.77 -13.16 -1.33
C ALA A 70 0.82 -12.91 0.20
N ALA A 71 1.88 -13.33 0.87
CA ALA A 71 2.08 -13.10 2.30
C ALA A 71 2.33 -11.63 2.66
N LYS A 72 2.80 -10.80 1.71
CA LYS A 72 3.20 -9.40 1.93
C LYS A 72 2.12 -8.40 1.52
N VAL A 73 0.88 -8.84 1.34
CA VAL A 73 -0.24 -7.98 0.95
C VAL A 73 -0.70 -7.13 2.14
N ILE A 74 -1.05 -5.87 1.89
CA ILE A 74 -1.41 -4.92 2.95
C ILE A 74 -2.93 -4.68 2.97
N LEU A 75 -3.47 -4.51 4.18
CA LEU A 75 -4.78 -3.91 4.40
C LEU A 75 -4.60 -2.54 5.05
N THR A 76 -5.42 -1.57 4.65
CA THR A 76 -5.38 -0.23 5.21
C THR A 76 -6.19 -0.13 6.50
N GLY A 77 -5.71 0.66 7.46
CA GLY A 77 -6.35 0.89 8.75
C GLY A 77 -6.36 -0.36 9.66
N ASN A 78 -7.38 -0.46 10.52
CA ASN A 78 -7.51 -1.56 11.50
C ASN A 78 -8.10 -2.86 10.92
N LYS A 79 -8.29 -2.92 9.59
CA LYS A 79 -8.94 -4.04 8.90
C LYS A 79 -8.20 -5.37 9.05
N ALA A 80 -6.89 -5.35 9.31
CA ALA A 80 -6.12 -6.57 9.55
C ALA A 80 -6.65 -7.34 10.77
N LYS A 81 -7.11 -6.64 11.81
CA LYS A 81 -7.64 -7.23 13.04
C LYS A 81 -9.16 -7.45 12.98
N GLU A 82 -9.88 -6.49 12.40
CA GLU A 82 -11.34 -6.48 12.41
C GLU A 82 -11.97 -7.39 11.35
N LYS A 83 -11.27 -7.65 10.23
CA LYS A 83 -11.83 -8.43 9.13
C LYS A 83 -11.89 -9.90 9.51
N LYS A 84 -13.12 -10.42 9.63
CA LYS A 84 -13.40 -11.83 9.89
C LYS A 84 -13.83 -12.58 8.62
N TYR A 85 -13.28 -13.78 8.44
CA TYR A 85 -13.66 -14.75 7.42
C TYR A 85 -14.55 -15.82 8.05
N TYR A 86 -15.78 -15.94 7.56
CA TYR A 86 -16.74 -16.92 8.02
C TYR A 86 -16.82 -18.12 7.09
N ARG A 87 -16.96 -19.31 7.69
CA ARG A 87 -17.37 -20.52 6.97
C ARG A 87 -18.32 -21.33 7.85
N HIS A 88 -19.29 -21.97 7.23
CA HIS A 88 -20.24 -22.85 7.92
C HIS A 88 -19.99 -24.29 7.52
N THR A 89 -20.11 -25.24 8.46
CA THR A 89 -19.96 -26.67 8.16
C THR A 89 -21.25 -27.32 7.66
N GLY A 90 -22.40 -26.69 7.86
CA GLY A 90 -23.72 -27.25 7.53
C GLY A 90 -24.50 -27.78 8.75
N TYR A 91 -23.83 -27.97 9.89
CA TYR A 91 -24.44 -28.43 11.14
C TYR A 91 -24.82 -27.26 12.06
N PRO A 92 -25.84 -27.38 12.93
CA PRO A 92 -26.16 -26.36 13.93
C PRO A 92 -24.95 -25.99 14.78
N GLY A 93 -24.68 -24.69 14.98
CA GLY A 93 -23.50 -24.19 15.68
C GLY A 93 -22.17 -24.32 14.91
N GLY A 94 -22.21 -24.72 13.63
CA GLY A 94 -21.04 -24.99 12.80
C GLY A 94 -20.34 -23.76 12.21
N ILE A 95 -20.55 -22.56 12.74
CA ILE A 95 -19.92 -21.32 12.25
C ILE A 95 -18.47 -21.29 12.74
N LYS A 96 -17.53 -21.19 11.81
CA LYS A 96 -16.11 -20.99 12.10
C LYS A 96 -15.71 -19.62 11.57
N GLU A 97 -15.20 -18.78 12.46
CA GLU A 97 -14.62 -17.49 12.13
C GLU A 97 -13.09 -17.53 12.22
N ARG A 98 -12.44 -16.69 11.43
CA ARG A 98 -11.00 -16.41 11.53
C ARG A 98 -10.74 -14.95 11.22
N THR A 99 -9.80 -14.35 11.92
CA THR A 99 -9.34 -13.00 11.57
C THR A 99 -8.45 -13.02 10.32
N PHE A 100 -8.20 -11.86 9.73
CA PHE A 100 -7.28 -11.76 8.60
C PHE A 100 -5.85 -12.12 8.99
N GLU A 101 -5.39 -11.72 10.18
CA GLU A 101 -4.07 -12.08 10.72
C GLU A 101 -3.90 -13.60 10.85
N GLU A 102 -4.90 -14.31 11.36
CA GLU A 102 -4.87 -15.77 11.44
C GLU A 102 -4.86 -16.42 10.04
N GLN A 103 -5.64 -15.88 9.12
CA GLN A 103 -5.79 -16.46 7.80
C GLN A 103 -4.53 -16.25 6.95
N ILE A 104 -3.85 -15.10 7.05
CA ILE A 104 -2.61 -14.83 6.31
C ILE A 104 -1.45 -15.70 6.80
N GLN A 105 -1.37 -15.98 8.10
CA GLN A 105 -0.36 -16.88 8.68
C GLN A 105 -0.58 -18.33 8.23
N ARG A 106 -1.83 -18.76 8.18
CA ARG A 106 -2.18 -20.14 7.81
C ARG A 106 -2.03 -20.40 6.32
N ASP A 107 -2.66 -19.57 5.49
CA ASP A 107 -2.73 -19.78 4.06
C ASP A 107 -3.00 -18.44 3.33
N PRO A 108 -1.94 -17.68 2.99
CA PRO A 108 -2.09 -16.37 2.38
C PRO A 108 -2.74 -16.45 0.99
N ARG A 109 -2.65 -17.60 0.31
CA ARG A 109 -3.27 -17.82 -1.00
C ARG A 109 -4.79 -17.65 -0.95
N LYS A 110 -5.42 -18.21 0.08
CA LYS A 110 -6.88 -18.14 0.27
C LYS A 110 -7.39 -16.71 0.45
N VAL A 111 -6.58 -15.82 1.02
CA VAL A 111 -6.94 -14.40 1.17
C VAL A 111 -7.09 -13.75 -0.20
N ILE A 112 -6.12 -13.98 -1.09
CA ILE A 112 -6.12 -13.45 -2.45
C ILE A 112 -7.22 -14.11 -3.28
N GLU A 113 -7.31 -15.44 -3.25
CA GLU A 113 -8.33 -16.19 -3.98
C GLU A 113 -9.74 -15.76 -3.56
N ALA A 114 -10.02 -15.58 -2.27
CA ALA A 114 -11.32 -15.12 -1.80
C ALA A 114 -11.63 -13.70 -2.26
N ALA A 115 -10.64 -12.80 -2.23
CA ALA A 115 -10.80 -11.43 -2.70
C ALA A 115 -11.10 -11.38 -4.21
N VAL A 116 -10.35 -12.14 -5.02
CA VAL A 116 -10.57 -12.20 -6.48
C VAL A 116 -11.86 -12.92 -6.82
N LYS A 117 -12.21 -14.01 -6.12
CA LYS A 117 -13.47 -14.74 -6.30
C LYS A 117 -14.68 -13.83 -6.13
N GLY A 118 -14.65 -12.91 -5.17
CA GLY A 118 -15.71 -11.94 -4.96
C GLY A 118 -15.87 -10.92 -6.10
N MET A 119 -14.85 -10.74 -6.94
CA MET A 119 -14.85 -9.82 -8.08
C MET A 119 -15.24 -10.50 -9.42
N LEU A 120 -15.40 -11.82 -9.43
CA LEU A 120 -15.75 -12.61 -10.61
C LEU A 120 -17.26 -12.94 -10.65
N PRO A 121 -17.82 -13.19 -11.84
CA PRO A 121 -19.22 -13.62 -11.97
C PRO A 121 -19.41 -14.95 -11.23
N SER A 122 -20.53 -15.08 -10.51
CA SER A 122 -20.87 -16.35 -9.87
C SER A 122 -21.20 -17.43 -10.90
N GLY A 123 -20.97 -18.69 -10.54
CA GLY A 123 -21.27 -19.86 -11.38
C GLY A 123 -20.06 -20.46 -12.10
N ALA A 124 -20.32 -21.41 -13.00
CA ALA A 124 -19.28 -22.24 -13.63
C ALA A 124 -18.21 -21.43 -14.39
N ARG A 125 -18.64 -20.37 -15.10
CA ARG A 125 -17.72 -19.48 -15.83
C ARG A 125 -16.72 -18.79 -14.89
N GLY A 126 -17.18 -18.32 -13.73
CA GLY A 126 -16.32 -17.71 -12.73
C GLY A 126 -15.32 -18.68 -12.12
N TYR A 127 -15.73 -19.92 -11.86
CA TYR A 127 -14.82 -20.97 -11.39
C TYR A 127 -13.75 -21.30 -12.43
N ALA A 128 -14.10 -21.38 -13.72
CA ALA A 128 -13.13 -21.58 -14.78
C ALA A 128 -12.12 -20.42 -14.89
N MET A 129 -12.57 -19.18 -14.70
CA MET A 129 -11.69 -18.01 -14.61
C MET A 129 -10.76 -18.08 -13.39
N LEU A 130 -11.30 -18.44 -12.23
CA LEU A 130 -10.53 -18.56 -10.99
C LEU A 130 -9.43 -19.63 -11.08
N ASN A 131 -9.69 -20.74 -11.80
CA ASN A 131 -8.68 -21.77 -12.04
C ASN A 131 -7.46 -21.27 -12.85
N SER A 132 -7.62 -20.16 -13.57
CA SER A 132 -6.55 -19.51 -14.34
C SER A 132 -5.65 -18.61 -13.48
N LEU A 133 -6.08 -18.29 -12.25
CA LEU A 133 -5.26 -17.61 -11.25
C LEU A 133 -4.36 -18.62 -10.54
N LYS A 134 -3.06 -18.31 -10.44
CA LYS A 134 -2.08 -19.06 -9.65
C LYS A 134 -1.51 -18.12 -8.59
N VAL A 135 -1.64 -18.49 -7.31
CA VAL A 135 -1.18 -17.66 -6.19
C VAL A 135 -0.06 -18.37 -5.45
N TYR A 136 1.04 -17.66 -5.24
CA TYR A 136 2.21 -18.12 -4.49
C TYR A 136 2.46 -17.23 -3.27
N SER A 137 2.84 -17.85 -2.16
CA SER A 137 3.19 -17.14 -0.92
C SER A 137 4.51 -16.38 -1.06
N GLY A 138 5.49 -16.98 -1.75
CA GLY A 138 6.82 -16.43 -2.01
C GLY A 138 6.97 -15.74 -3.36
N THR A 139 8.21 -15.39 -3.69
CA THR A 139 8.63 -14.76 -4.96
C THR A 139 8.72 -15.77 -6.10
N GLU A 140 9.03 -17.02 -5.79
CA GLU A 140 9.29 -18.06 -6.78
C GLU A 140 8.01 -18.73 -7.27
N HIS A 141 8.00 -19.04 -8.57
CA HIS A 141 6.93 -19.76 -9.25
C HIS A 141 7.52 -20.72 -10.30
N PRO A 142 6.96 -21.94 -10.46
CA PRO A 142 7.48 -22.96 -11.37
C PRO A 142 7.19 -22.69 -12.87
N HIS A 143 6.48 -21.61 -13.19
CA HIS A 143 5.96 -21.34 -14.53
C HIS A 143 6.90 -20.51 -15.43
N GLN A 144 8.21 -20.52 -15.15
CA GLN A 144 9.21 -19.71 -15.86
C GLN A 144 9.21 -19.94 -17.38
N GLY A 145 8.99 -21.17 -17.86
CA GLY A 145 8.96 -21.49 -19.29
C GLY A 145 7.74 -20.95 -20.05
N GLN A 146 6.68 -20.52 -19.36
CA GLN A 146 5.42 -20.05 -19.97
C GLN A 146 5.35 -18.51 -20.07
N ILE A 147 6.28 -17.80 -19.44
CA ILE A 147 6.26 -16.33 -19.26
C ILE A 147 6.89 -15.58 -20.47
N GLY A 148 7.21 -16.29 -21.55
CA GLY A 148 7.93 -15.77 -22.73
C GLY A 148 7.27 -14.62 -23.51
N GLN A 149 6.08 -14.15 -23.12
CA GLN A 149 5.48 -12.92 -23.65
C GLN A 149 5.13 -11.97 -22.51
N THR A 150 6.17 -11.43 -21.87
CA THR A 150 6.01 -10.36 -20.86
C THR A 150 5.55 -9.10 -21.57
N ILE A 151 4.24 -8.91 -21.70
CA ILE A 151 3.65 -7.58 -21.84
C ILE A 151 3.44 -7.11 -20.42
N SER A 152 4.37 -6.33 -19.87
CA SER A 152 4.08 -5.53 -18.69
C SER A 152 2.90 -4.63 -19.05
N PRO A 153 1.73 -4.72 -18.40
CA PRO A 153 0.84 -3.58 -18.40
C PRO A 153 1.60 -2.48 -17.67
N ASN A 154 2.18 -1.56 -18.44
CA ASN A 154 2.63 -0.27 -17.95
C ASN A 154 1.39 0.49 -17.47
N PHE A 155 0.91 0.16 -16.28
CA PHE A 155 -0.01 0.99 -15.53
C PHE A 155 0.81 1.64 -14.43
N GLN A 156 1.65 2.60 -14.83
CA GLN A 156 2.22 3.58 -13.91
C GLN A 156 1.05 4.29 -13.21
N ILE A 157 0.69 3.82 -12.03
CA ILE A 157 0.09 4.72 -11.06
C ILE A 157 1.28 5.44 -10.48
N ALA A 158 1.51 6.67 -10.94
CA ALA A 158 2.46 7.56 -10.29
C ALA A 158 2.17 7.51 -8.79
N PRO A 159 3.13 7.13 -7.93
CA PRO A 159 3.00 7.50 -6.54
C PRO A 159 2.90 9.02 -6.56
N ALA A 160 1.87 9.60 -5.95
CA ALA A 160 1.89 11.00 -5.58
C ALA A 160 3.03 11.17 -4.55
N SER A 161 4.26 11.16 -5.05
CA SER A 161 5.47 11.47 -4.31
C SER A 161 5.54 12.98 -4.24
N LYS A 162 5.21 13.51 -3.06
CA LYS A 162 5.89 14.70 -2.60
C LYS A 162 7.36 14.27 -2.44
N SER A 163 8.22 14.81 -3.28
CA SER A 163 9.66 14.53 -3.30
C SER A 163 10.30 14.95 -1.97
N SER A 164 10.69 14.00 -1.13
CA SER A 164 11.81 14.20 -0.20
C SER A 164 13.09 13.76 -0.92
N LYS A 165 13.92 14.74 -1.24
CA LYS A 165 15.24 14.55 -1.85
C LYS A 165 16.16 13.83 -0.84
N PRO A 166 16.86 12.75 -1.21
CA PRO A 166 17.93 12.20 -0.38
C PRO A 166 19.16 13.09 -0.52
N LYS A 167 19.81 13.43 0.61
CA LYS A 167 21.13 14.06 0.64
C LYS A 167 22.11 13.04 1.21
N ASP A 168 22.86 12.46 0.28
CA ASP A 168 24.22 11.91 0.35
C ASP A 168 24.71 11.38 1.71
N ILE A 169 24.84 10.05 1.78
CA ILE A 169 25.79 9.39 2.69
C ILE A 169 26.94 8.95 1.79
N GLY A 170 28.06 9.67 1.87
CA GLY A 170 29.34 9.20 1.35
C GLY A 170 29.89 8.09 2.26
N GLU A 171 30.36 7.03 1.61
CA GLU A 171 31.22 6.00 2.16
C GLU A 171 32.51 6.61 2.73
N ASP A 172 33.03 6.03 3.82
CA ASP A 172 34.46 5.84 4.07
C ASP A 172 34.63 4.86 5.26
N ILE A 173 35.20 3.68 4.96
CA ILE A 173 35.68 2.70 5.95
C ILE A 173 37.21 2.74 5.92
N ALA A 174 37.80 2.61 7.12
CA ALA A 174 39.18 2.25 7.47
C ALA A 174 40.15 3.40 7.78
N GLN A 175 40.54 3.51 9.05
CA GLN A 175 41.85 3.07 9.54
C GLN A 175 41.83 2.89 11.07
N ALA A 176 42.48 1.82 11.52
CA ALA A 176 42.74 1.52 12.92
C ALA A 176 43.97 2.29 13.41
N GLU A 177 44.05 2.60 14.70
CA GLU A 177 45.29 2.49 15.48
C GLU A 177 45.00 2.58 17.00
N ASN A 178 45.73 1.76 17.75
CA ASN A 178 45.58 1.45 19.17
C ASN A 178 46.13 2.56 20.07
N THR A 179 45.65 2.67 21.32
CA THR A 179 46.49 2.48 22.52
C THR A 179 45.65 2.42 23.81
N ASP A 180 45.95 1.36 24.54
CA ASP A 180 45.79 1.06 25.96
C ASP A 180 46.12 2.23 26.92
N THR A 181 45.40 2.34 28.05
CA THR A 181 45.96 2.56 29.41
C THR A 181 44.84 2.60 30.45
N THR A 182 45.10 1.91 31.56
CA THR A 182 44.21 1.67 32.70
C THR A 182 44.51 2.63 33.87
N VAL A 183 43.57 2.72 34.83
CA VAL A 183 43.67 3.02 36.29
C VAL A 183 43.63 4.52 36.78
N PRO A 184 43.38 4.85 38.09
CA PRO A 184 42.07 5.23 38.72
C PRO A 184 42.12 6.47 39.70
N VAL A 185 41.07 6.65 40.55
CA VAL A 185 40.98 7.44 41.84
C VAL A 185 40.77 8.97 41.65
N SER A 186 39.98 9.76 42.40
CA SER A 186 39.46 9.81 43.79
C SER A 186 38.21 10.71 43.91
N GLU A 187 37.56 10.58 45.08
CA GLU A 187 36.41 11.29 45.67
C GLU A 187 36.44 12.84 45.70
N GLY A 188 35.25 13.43 45.82
CA GLY A 188 35.04 14.84 46.19
C GLY A 188 33.55 15.19 46.41
N THR A 189 33.22 15.58 47.64
CA THR A 189 31.89 15.80 48.23
C THR A 189 31.32 17.23 48.02
N ALA A 190 29.98 17.29 47.92
CA ALA A 190 29.02 18.40 48.23
C ALA A 190 29.04 19.71 47.42
N VAL A 191 27.88 20.10 46.86
CA VAL A 191 26.99 21.18 47.41
C VAL A 191 25.64 21.26 46.66
N ALA A 192 24.60 21.61 47.42
CA ALA A 192 23.25 21.93 46.96
C ALA A 192 23.16 23.28 46.23
N ALA A 193 22.25 23.42 45.26
CA ALA A 193 21.29 24.54 45.12
C ALA A 193 20.66 24.61 43.71
N THR A 194 19.33 24.79 43.72
CA THR A 194 18.50 25.58 42.78
C THR A 194 18.47 25.23 41.29
N ASP A 195 17.38 24.54 40.95
CA ASP A 195 16.48 24.80 39.82
C ASP A 195 16.64 26.19 39.18
N THR A 196 17.13 26.24 37.94
CA THR A 196 16.86 27.24 36.87
C THR A 196 17.59 26.78 35.62
N SER A 197 16.93 26.02 34.76
CA SER A 197 17.45 25.69 33.43
C SER A 197 17.23 26.89 32.48
N PRO A 198 18.27 27.42 31.82
CA PRO A 198 18.13 28.53 30.87
C PRO A 198 17.40 28.10 29.58
N PRO A 199 16.60 28.97 28.94
CA PRO A 199 15.86 28.66 27.72
C PRO A 199 16.77 28.76 26.49
N SER A 200 17.29 27.63 26.00
CA SER A 200 18.13 27.60 24.80
C SER A 200 17.63 26.64 23.71
N VAL A 201 16.32 26.36 23.66
CA VAL A 201 15.72 25.57 22.58
C VAL A 201 14.82 26.45 21.74
N ARG A 202 15.38 27.12 20.73
CA ARG A 202 14.57 27.72 19.65
C ARG A 202 13.83 26.62 18.91
N LEU A 203 12.60 26.90 18.48
CA LEU A 203 11.80 26.05 17.59
C LEU A 203 12.51 25.86 16.23
N THR A 204 13.42 24.89 16.14
CA THR A 204 14.22 24.60 14.94
C THR A 204 13.60 23.52 14.04
N ARG A 205 12.59 22.79 14.56
CA ARG A 205 11.89 21.73 13.82
C ARG A 205 10.63 22.28 13.14
N ALA A 206 10.09 21.55 12.17
CA ALA A 206 8.83 21.91 11.52
C ALA A 206 7.64 21.90 12.50
N VAL A 207 6.61 22.70 12.23
CA VAL A 207 5.35 22.83 13.01
C VAL A 207 4.73 21.47 13.39
N SER A 208 4.86 20.45 12.54
CA SER A 208 4.30 19.12 12.79
C SER A 208 4.95 18.39 13.96
N ALA A 209 6.19 18.73 14.32
CA ALA A 209 6.98 18.04 15.34
C ALA A 209 6.61 18.44 16.78
N TYR A 210 6.03 19.62 16.98
CA TYR A 210 5.67 20.14 18.31
C TYR A 210 4.24 19.76 18.67
N LYS A 211 3.89 19.60 19.94
CA LYS A 211 2.47 19.56 20.33
C LYS A 211 1.90 20.97 20.43
N ARG A 212 0.57 21.09 20.43
CA ARG A 212 -0.07 22.41 20.60
C ARG A 212 0.25 22.99 21.98
N ASP A 213 0.18 22.15 23.01
CA ASP A 213 0.40 22.53 24.40
C ASP A 213 1.83 23.09 24.61
N GLU A 214 2.83 22.48 23.98
CA GLU A 214 4.24 22.93 24.02
C GLU A 214 4.42 24.34 23.41
N LEU A 215 3.71 24.63 22.32
CA LEU A 215 3.75 25.96 21.69
C LEU A 215 3.02 27.02 22.52
N ASP A 216 1.95 26.63 23.20
CA ASP A 216 1.18 27.56 24.04
C ASP A 216 1.95 27.89 25.33
N GLU A 217 2.71 26.94 25.89
CA GLU A 217 3.66 27.17 26.98
C GLU A 217 4.80 28.10 26.57
N GLU A 218 5.40 27.87 25.40
CA GLU A 218 6.49 28.71 24.91
C GLU A 218 6.01 30.14 24.58
N ALA A 219 4.84 30.29 23.95
CA ALA A 219 4.22 31.59 23.75
C ALA A 219 3.98 32.33 25.08
N ARG A 220 3.56 31.62 26.14
CA ARG A 220 3.37 32.19 27.48
C ARG A 220 4.69 32.64 28.11
N VAL A 221 5.77 31.87 27.94
CA VAL A 221 7.11 32.22 28.42
C VAL A 221 7.65 33.46 27.71
N LEU A 222 7.38 33.60 26.41
CA LEU A 222 7.78 34.77 25.60
C LEU A 222 6.85 35.98 25.79
N GLY A 223 5.76 35.84 26.55
CA GLY A 223 4.79 36.92 26.76
C GLY A 223 3.90 37.23 25.55
N ILE A 224 3.77 36.28 24.61
CA ILE A 224 2.91 36.41 23.43
C ILE A 224 1.48 36.03 23.82
N GLU A 225 0.55 36.98 23.75
CA GLU A 225 -0.87 36.74 24.06
C GLU A 225 -1.57 36.01 22.90
N ILE A 226 -2.04 34.79 23.16
CA ILE A 226 -2.75 33.97 22.17
C ILE A 226 -4.20 34.42 22.06
N GLN A 227 -4.63 34.85 20.88
CA GLN A 227 -6.02 35.22 20.65
C GLN A 227 -6.93 33.99 20.46
N SER A 228 -8.21 34.13 20.79
CA SER A 228 -9.19 33.07 20.61
C SER A 228 -9.35 32.70 19.13
N GLY A 229 -9.24 31.40 18.83
CA GLY A 229 -9.38 30.87 17.47
C GLY A 229 -8.06 30.64 16.70
N TRP A 230 -6.91 30.99 17.27
CA TRP A 230 -5.61 30.68 16.66
C TRP A 230 -5.35 29.18 16.59
N LYS A 231 -4.95 28.69 15.40
CA LYS A 231 -4.55 27.30 15.20
C LYS A 231 -3.08 27.12 15.55
N LYS A 232 -2.65 25.84 15.62
CA LYS A 232 -1.26 25.43 15.89
C LYS A 232 -0.22 26.18 15.04
N GLY A 233 -0.51 26.40 13.76
CA GLY A 233 0.38 27.12 12.85
C GLY A 233 0.53 28.60 13.17
N ASP A 234 -0.54 29.26 13.62
CA ASP A 234 -0.56 30.70 13.87
C ASP A 234 0.30 31.05 15.09
N VAL A 235 0.20 30.24 16.16
CA VAL A 235 1.06 30.41 17.36
C VAL A 235 2.52 30.13 17.04
N TYR A 236 2.82 29.08 16.26
CA TYR A 236 4.19 28.80 15.84
C TYR A 236 4.79 29.96 15.02
N SER A 237 3.99 30.54 14.12
CA SER A 237 4.44 31.69 13.31
C SER A 237 4.72 32.93 14.17
N ALA A 238 3.90 33.18 15.19
CA ALA A 238 4.10 34.31 16.11
C ALA A 238 5.36 34.15 16.96
N ILE A 239 5.61 32.94 17.49
CA ILE A 239 6.84 32.62 18.23
C ILE A 239 8.07 32.81 17.34
N GLN A 240 8.00 32.35 16.09
CA GLN A 240 9.13 32.47 15.17
C GLN A 240 9.39 33.92 14.73
N ALA A 241 8.35 34.74 14.60
CA ALA A 241 8.48 36.18 14.38
C ALA A 241 9.21 36.85 15.55
N TYR A 242 8.82 36.55 16.79
CA TYR A 242 9.49 37.06 17.99
C TYR A 242 10.98 36.68 18.05
N TYR A 243 11.33 35.44 17.69
CA TYR A 243 12.74 35.01 17.62
C TYR A 243 13.53 35.64 16.48
N SER A 244 12.87 36.11 15.42
CA SER A 244 13.51 36.85 14.32
C SER A 244 13.79 38.31 14.70
N GLU A 245 12.91 38.92 15.49
CA GLU A 245 13.05 40.29 15.98
C GLU A 245 14.04 40.39 17.15
N ASN A 246 14.20 39.30 17.92
CA ASN A 246 15.16 39.20 19.02
C ASN A 246 16.22 38.13 18.72
N PRO A 247 17.18 38.40 17.81
CA PRO A 247 18.34 37.54 17.64
C PRO A 247 19.15 37.55 18.94
N LEU A 248 19.56 36.37 19.42
CA LEU A 248 20.50 36.28 20.54
C LEU A 248 21.81 36.95 20.08
N GLU A 249 22.23 38.02 20.77
CA GLU A 249 23.61 38.45 20.67
C GLU A 249 24.49 37.28 21.17
N GLY A 250 25.42 36.87 20.32
CA GLY A 250 26.25 35.67 20.51
C GLY A 250 27.18 35.76 21.70
#